data_AF-A0A3C0NWP8-F1
#
_entry.id   AF-A0A3C0NWP8-F1
#
_cell.length_a   1.000
_cell.length_b   1.000
_cell.length_c   1.000
_cell.angle_alpha   90.00
_cell.angle_beta   90.00
_cell.angle_gamma   90.00
#
_symmetry.space_group_name_H-M   'P 1'
#
loop_
_entity.id
_entity.type
_entity.pdbx_description
1 polymer ?
#
loop_
_entity_poly.entity_id
_entity_poly.type
_entity_poly.pdbx_seq_one_letter_code
_entity_poly.pdbx_strand_id
1 'polypeptide(L)'
;MKRLLIKHLTEYIFPTEVTLQQHRLLIRPREGHDVRIESSLLKISPMYSIKWYRDVFDNSLAVVSFLKPTNRLTIASEVVIQHYEEAPLDFYIEDYAVNYPFVYAQADWADLAAFQQPIFPLDQPTVNQWLMQMGISTIPEQTFTLLTKLNQTINQQFRYQIREEAGVQTPAQTIQMGSGSCRDYATLFIEACRCLGLASRFVSGYSHAPATEAGNATTHAWAEVYLPG
;
A
#
# COMPACT_ATOMS: atom_id res chain seq x y z
N MET A 1 -0.79 -18.19 -15.16
CA MET A 1 -1.58 -18.28 -13.90
C MET A 1 -0.76 -18.95 -12.80
N LYS A 2 -0.66 -18.33 -11.63
CA LYS A 2 0.02 -18.84 -10.43
C LYS A 2 -1.00 -19.03 -9.30
N ARG A 3 -0.97 -20.19 -8.64
CA ARG A 3 -1.79 -20.46 -7.45
C ARG A 3 -0.95 -20.24 -6.19
N LEU A 4 -1.37 -19.34 -5.31
CA LEU A 4 -0.63 -18.96 -4.10
C LEU A 4 -1.46 -19.27 -2.85
N LEU A 5 -0.79 -19.81 -1.84
CA LEU A 5 -1.34 -20.02 -0.49
C LEU A 5 -0.73 -18.98 0.44
N ILE A 6 -1.58 -18.07 0.92
CA ILE A 6 -1.21 -17.02 1.87
C ILE A 6 -1.64 -17.49 3.26
N LYS A 7 -0.67 -17.60 4.18
CA LYS A 7 -0.91 -17.88 5.59
C LYS A 7 -0.44 -16.70 6.43
N HIS A 8 -1.35 -16.15 7.22
CA HIS A 8 -1.08 -15.03 8.12
C HIS A 8 -1.47 -15.43 9.53
N LEU A 9 -0.56 -15.25 10.48
CA LEU A 9 -0.83 -15.41 11.91
C LEU A 9 -0.43 -14.14 12.65
N THR A 10 -1.38 -13.50 13.31
CA THR A 10 -1.11 -12.48 14.32
C THR A 10 -1.48 -13.04 15.68
N GLU A 11 -0.53 -12.98 16.60
CA GLU A 11 -0.69 -13.47 17.96
C GLU A 11 -0.22 -12.44 18.98
N TYR A 12 -1.06 -12.17 19.97
CA TYR A 12 -0.72 -11.39 21.15
C TYR A 12 -0.88 -12.25 22.39
N ILE A 13 0.13 -12.25 23.25
CA ILE A 13 0.11 -12.89 24.56
C ILE A 13 0.27 -11.80 25.61
N PHE A 14 -0.74 -11.64 26.44
CA PHE A 14 -0.79 -10.63 27.49
C PHE A 14 -0.40 -11.25 28.84
N PRO A 15 0.33 -10.52 29.70
CA PRO A 15 0.70 -11.02 31.03
C PRO A 15 -0.51 -11.19 31.96
N THR A 16 -1.61 -10.49 31.69
CA THR A 16 -2.88 -10.54 32.44
C THR A 16 -4.06 -10.56 31.48
N GLU A 17 -5.26 -10.88 31.97
CA GLU A 17 -6.47 -10.73 31.15
C GLU A 17 -6.71 -9.26 30.78
N VAL A 18 -7.04 -9.05 29.51
CA VAL A 18 -7.40 -7.75 28.94
C VAL A 18 -8.75 -7.84 28.27
N THR A 19 -9.46 -6.72 28.22
CA THR A 19 -10.65 -6.56 27.38
C THR A 19 -10.20 -6.02 26.03
N LEU A 20 -10.37 -6.82 24.98
CA LEU A 20 -10.05 -6.42 23.62
C LEU A 20 -11.09 -5.44 23.10
N GLN A 21 -10.64 -4.31 22.57
CA GLN A 21 -11.51 -3.39 21.83
C GLN A 21 -11.87 -3.96 20.45
N GLN A 22 -12.79 -3.31 19.76
CA GLN A 22 -13.16 -3.69 18.40
C GLN A 22 -11.95 -3.62 17.46
N HIS A 23 -11.77 -4.64 16.62
CA HIS A 23 -10.70 -4.70 15.62
C HIS A 23 -11.24 -4.52 14.21
N ARG A 24 -10.42 -3.92 13.34
CA ARG A 24 -10.65 -3.73 11.91
C ARG A 24 -9.59 -4.52 11.16
N LEU A 25 -10.00 -5.54 10.40
CA LEU A 25 -9.09 -6.48 9.73
C LEU A 25 -9.21 -6.35 8.21
N LEU A 26 -8.09 -6.07 7.55
CA LEU A 26 -7.92 -5.99 6.09
C LEU A 26 -7.04 -7.16 5.62
N ILE A 27 -7.52 -8.37 5.85
CA ILE A 27 -6.75 -9.62 5.66
C ILE A 27 -7.25 -10.48 4.49
N ARG A 28 -8.38 -10.09 3.89
CA ARG A 28 -8.92 -10.71 2.69
C ARG A 28 -8.52 -9.83 1.50
N PRO A 29 -7.73 -10.33 0.54
CA PRO A 29 -7.37 -9.58 -0.66
C PRO A 29 -8.60 -9.06 -1.41
N ARG A 30 -8.43 -7.97 -2.15
CA ARG A 30 -9.39 -7.50 -3.14
C ARG A 30 -9.31 -8.41 -4.37
N GLU A 31 -10.47 -8.77 -4.92
CA GLU A 31 -10.54 -9.54 -6.15
C GLU A 31 -10.62 -8.60 -7.36
N GLY A 32 -10.07 -9.06 -8.47
CA GLY A 32 -9.98 -8.32 -9.72
C GLY A 32 -9.91 -9.27 -10.91
N HIS A 33 -9.61 -8.72 -12.08
CA HIS A 33 -9.39 -9.52 -13.29
C HIS A 33 -8.06 -10.32 -13.21
N ASP A 34 -7.13 -9.83 -12.42
CA ASP A 34 -5.78 -10.31 -12.14
C ASP A 34 -5.70 -11.25 -10.92
N VAL A 35 -6.61 -11.10 -9.95
CA VAL A 35 -6.65 -11.90 -8.71
C VAL A 35 -8.03 -12.47 -8.44
N ARG A 36 -8.13 -13.80 -8.32
CA ARG A 36 -9.33 -14.51 -7.87
C ARG A 36 -9.07 -15.25 -6.57
N ILE A 37 -9.99 -15.16 -5.61
CA ILE A 37 -9.92 -15.94 -4.37
C ILE A 37 -10.57 -17.32 -4.61
N GLU A 38 -9.78 -18.38 -4.46
CA GLU A 38 -10.25 -19.76 -4.52
C GLU A 38 -10.87 -20.19 -3.17
N SER A 39 -10.23 -19.83 -2.06
CA SER A 39 -10.76 -20.07 -0.71
C SER A 39 -10.22 -19.06 0.29
N SER A 40 -11.00 -18.73 1.32
CA SER A 40 -10.59 -17.88 2.44
C SER A 40 -11.13 -18.42 3.75
N LEU A 41 -10.24 -18.63 4.72
CA LEU A 41 -10.55 -19.11 6.05
C LEU A 41 -9.97 -18.16 7.09
N LEU A 42 -10.81 -17.71 8.00
CA LEU A 42 -10.42 -16.85 9.12
C LEU A 42 -10.77 -17.53 10.44
N LYS A 43 -9.76 -17.80 11.26
CA LYS A 43 -9.90 -18.33 12.61
C LYS A 43 -9.45 -17.28 13.60
N ILE A 44 -10.34 -16.88 14.51
CA ILE A 44 -10.05 -15.90 15.56
C ILE A 44 -10.34 -16.52 16.92
N SER A 45 -9.51 -16.20 17.90
CA SER A 45 -9.70 -16.51 19.32
C SER A 45 -9.31 -15.27 20.13
N PRO A 46 -10.04 -14.87 21.19
CA PRO A 46 -11.12 -15.58 21.89
C PRO A 46 -12.48 -15.45 21.18
N MET A 47 -13.56 -15.89 21.85
CA MET A 47 -14.94 -15.80 21.35
C MET A 47 -15.27 -14.38 20.86
N TYR A 48 -15.78 -14.29 19.63
CA TYR A 48 -15.96 -13.04 18.90
C TYR A 48 -17.28 -13.04 18.12
N SER A 49 -17.67 -11.86 17.68
CA SER A 49 -18.64 -11.64 16.60
C SER A 49 -17.96 -10.88 15.47
N ILE A 50 -18.30 -11.18 14.23
CA ILE A 50 -17.69 -10.58 13.04
C ILE A 50 -18.75 -10.05 12.09
N LYS A 51 -18.50 -8.88 11.52
CA LYS A 51 -19.27 -8.31 10.40
C LYS A 51 -18.33 -7.94 9.27
N TRP A 52 -18.73 -8.25 8.04
CA TRP A 52 -17.99 -7.89 6.84
C TRP A 52 -18.71 -6.78 6.10
N TYR A 53 -17.97 -5.80 5.59
CA TYR A 53 -18.47 -4.80 4.67
C TYR A 53 -17.37 -4.31 3.73
N ARG A 54 -17.79 -3.58 2.69
CA ARG A 54 -16.90 -2.89 1.77
C ARG A 54 -16.78 -1.44 2.19
N ASP A 55 -15.55 -0.94 2.29
CA ASP A 55 -15.32 0.48 2.52
C ASP A 55 -15.42 1.27 1.19
N VAL A 56 -15.17 2.58 1.26
CA VAL A 56 -15.23 3.48 0.09
C VAL A 56 -14.20 3.15 -1.00
N PHE A 57 -13.19 2.35 -0.69
CA PHE A 57 -12.17 1.88 -1.64
C PHE A 57 -12.42 0.44 -2.09
N ASP A 58 -13.61 -0.11 -1.78
CA ASP A 58 -13.99 -1.49 -2.07
C ASP A 58 -13.10 -2.53 -1.37
N ASN A 59 -12.43 -2.16 -0.27
CA ASN A 59 -11.69 -3.13 0.53
C ASN A 59 -12.65 -4.04 1.31
N SER A 60 -12.32 -5.33 1.41
CA SER A 60 -13.05 -6.28 2.24
C SER A 60 -12.65 -6.13 3.70
N LEU A 61 -13.41 -5.34 4.45
CA LEU A 61 -13.13 -5.03 5.84
C LEU A 61 -13.95 -5.92 6.79
N ALA A 62 -13.25 -6.67 7.65
CA ALA A 62 -13.84 -7.39 8.76
C ALA A 62 -13.78 -6.55 10.04
N VAL A 63 -14.94 -6.32 10.66
CA VAL A 63 -15.04 -5.72 11.99
C VAL A 63 -15.35 -6.79 13.01
N VAL A 64 -14.45 -6.94 13.98
CA VAL A 64 -14.47 -8.01 14.98
C VAL A 64 -14.66 -7.39 16.36
N SER A 65 -15.71 -7.84 17.05
CA SER A 65 -16.00 -7.48 18.44
C SER A 65 -15.85 -8.70 19.34
N PHE A 66 -15.01 -8.59 20.37
CA PHE A 66 -14.72 -9.67 21.30
C PHE A 66 -15.72 -9.71 22.45
N LEU A 67 -16.13 -10.91 22.82
CA LEU A 67 -17.23 -11.14 23.77
C LEU A 67 -16.74 -11.56 25.16
N LYS A 68 -15.44 -11.81 25.32
CA LYS A 68 -14.82 -12.24 26.60
C LYS A 68 -13.44 -11.59 26.78
N PRO A 69 -13.05 -11.28 28.02
CA PRO A 69 -11.65 -11.01 28.35
C PRO A 69 -10.75 -12.19 27.96
N THR A 70 -9.48 -11.90 27.73
CA THR A 70 -8.50 -12.94 27.40
C THR A 70 -7.09 -12.49 27.76
N ASN A 71 -6.19 -13.45 27.94
CA ASN A 71 -4.75 -13.22 27.95
C ASN A 71 -4.09 -13.59 26.62
N ARG A 72 -4.84 -14.03 25.60
CA ARG A 72 -4.32 -14.38 24.27
C ARG A 72 -5.28 -14.01 23.16
N LEU A 73 -4.81 -13.24 22.19
CA LEU A 73 -5.48 -12.98 20.93
C LEU A 73 -4.76 -13.74 19.81
N THR A 74 -5.52 -14.51 19.03
CA THR A 74 -5.03 -15.18 17.84
C THR A 74 -5.91 -14.83 16.65
N ILE A 75 -5.31 -14.36 15.56
CA ILE A 75 -5.97 -14.09 14.28
C ILE A 75 -5.18 -14.86 13.22
N ALA A 76 -5.75 -15.95 12.72
CA ALA A 76 -5.15 -16.80 11.70
C ALA A 76 -5.99 -16.72 10.41
N SER A 77 -5.37 -16.25 9.32
CA SER A 77 -5.96 -16.19 7.99
C SER A 77 -5.25 -17.17 7.07
N GLU A 78 -6.03 -17.92 6.30
CA GLU A 78 -5.54 -18.75 5.21
C GLU A 78 -6.33 -18.42 3.95
N VAL A 79 -5.63 -17.96 2.91
CA VAL A 79 -6.25 -17.58 1.63
C VAL A 79 -5.52 -18.28 0.50
N VAL A 80 -6.28 -18.96 -0.36
CA VAL A 80 -5.78 -19.47 -1.63
C VAL A 80 -6.25 -18.52 -2.72
N ILE A 81 -5.30 -18.00 -3.49
CA ILE A 81 -5.58 -17.13 -4.64
C ILE A 81 -5.05 -17.73 -5.93
N GLN A 82 -5.67 -17.32 -7.03
CA GLN A 82 -5.18 -17.50 -8.39
C GLN A 82 -4.79 -16.12 -8.93
N HIS A 83 -3.52 -15.96 -9.27
CA HIS A 83 -2.94 -14.75 -9.84
C HIS A 83 -2.71 -14.95 -11.33
N TYR A 84 -3.31 -14.09 -12.15
CA TYR A 84 -3.33 -14.22 -13.60
C TYR A 84 -2.35 -13.29 -14.30
N GLU A 85 -1.91 -12.23 -13.63
CA GLU A 85 -0.95 -11.28 -14.21
C GLU A 85 0.44 -11.90 -14.35
N GLU A 86 0.98 -11.82 -15.56
CA GLU A 86 2.28 -12.37 -15.95
C GLU A 86 3.30 -11.28 -16.35
N ALA A 87 2.82 -10.13 -16.84
CA ALA A 87 3.64 -9.01 -17.31
C ALA A 87 3.10 -7.66 -16.77
N PRO A 88 3.32 -7.32 -15.49
CA PRO A 88 2.74 -6.13 -14.85
C PRO A 88 3.21 -4.78 -15.42
N LEU A 89 4.26 -4.79 -16.27
CA LEU A 89 4.79 -3.60 -16.93
C LEU A 89 4.41 -3.52 -18.42
N ASP A 90 3.58 -4.44 -18.89
CA ASP A 90 3.01 -4.44 -20.24
C ASP A 90 1.58 -3.89 -20.15
N PHE A 91 1.48 -2.57 -20.07
CA PHE A 91 0.22 -1.85 -19.97
C PHE A 91 0.17 -0.71 -20.99
N TYR A 92 -1.05 -0.33 -21.36
CA TYR A 92 -1.28 0.79 -22.27
C TYR A 92 -1.17 2.12 -21.54
N ILE A 93 -0.68 3.13 -22.25
CA ILE A 93 -0.72 4.52 -21.81
C ILE A 93 -1.28 5.32 -22.97
N GLU A 94 -2.32 6.10 -22.71
CA GLU A 94 -2.89 7.05 -23.67
C GLU A 94 -1.82 8.04 -24.14
N ASP A 95 -1.84 8.40 -25.43
CA ASP A 95 -0.80 9.23 -26.07
C ASP A 95 -0.53 10.53 -25.32
N TYR A 96 -1.57 11.15 -24.76
CA TYR A 96 -1.46 12.41 -24.04
C TYR A 96 -0.76 12.28 -22.68
N ALA A 97 -0.69 11.07 -22.11
CA ALA A 97 -0.09 10.78 -20.80
C ALA A 97 1.30 10.11 -20.91
N VAL A 98 1.77 9.82 -22.13
CA VAL A 98 3.08 9.21 -22.37
C VAL A 98 4.22 10.06 -21.79
N ASN A 99 4.12 11.38 -21.91
CA ASN A 99 5.14 12.31 -21.42
C ASN A 99 4.57 13.22 -20.32
N TYR A 100 5.35 13.41 -19.26
CA TYR A 100 5.06 14.37 -18.20
C TYR A 100 5.64 15.75 -18.57
N PRO A 101 4.95 16.87 -18.28
CA PRO A 101 3.63 16.95 -17.64
C PRO A 101 2.48 16.70 -18.62
N PHE A 102 1.42 16.08 -18.10
CA PHE A 102 0.14 15.93 -18.79
C PHE A 102 -1.02 16.33 -17.87
N VAL A 103 -2.21 16.46 -18.43
CA VAL A 103 -3.46 16.74 -17.70
C VAL A 103 -4.41 15.57 -17.92
N TYR A 104 -4.97 15.03 -16.84
CA TYR A 104 -5.99 13.98 -16.94
C TYR A 104 -7.22 14.45 -17.73
N ALA A 105 -7.91 13.51 -18.38
CA ALA A 105 -9.18 13.81 -19.05
C ALA A 105 -10.19 14.37 -18.05
N GLN A 106 -10.98 15.36 -18.47
CA GLN A 106 -11.94 16.04 -17.59
C GLN A 106 -12.94 15.08 -16.93
N ALA A 107 -13.30 14.00 -17.63
CA ALA A 107 -14.19 12.97 -17.13
C ALA A 107 -13.65 12.28 -15.86
N ASP A 108 -12.33 12.16 -15.72
CA ASP A 108 -11.69 11.44 -14.61
C ASP A 108 -11.44 12.34 -13.39
N TRP A 109 -11.58 13.67 -13.52
CA TRP A 109 -11.16 14.62 -12.47
C TRP A 109 -11.86 14.38 -11.14
N ALA A 110 -13.16 14.10 -11.15
CA ALA A 110 -13.93 13.88 -9.92
C ALA A 110 -13.46 12.61 -9.19
N ASP A 111 -13.18 11.54 -9.94
CA ASP A 111 -12.78 10.24 -9.39
C ASP A 111 -11.32 10.26 -8.91
N LEU A 112 -10.46 10.99 -9.61
CA LEU A 112 -9.03 11.10 -9.30
C LEU A 112 -8.71 12.14 -8.22
N ALA A 113 -9.63 13.07 -7.94
CA ALA A 113 -9.39 14.17 -7.00
C ALA A 113 -8.85 13.67 -5.65
N ALA A 114 -9.48 12.65 -5.06
CA ALA A 114 -9.05 12.11 -3.76
C ALA A 114 -7.65 11.46 -3.79
N PHE A 115 -7.17 11.06 -4.97
CA PHE A 115 -5.87 10.44 -5.18
C PHE A 115 -4.78 11.45 -5.57
N GLN A 116 -5.15 12.67 -5.98
CA GLN A 116 -4.24 13.79 -6.25
C GLN A 116 -4.03 14.69 -5.02
N GLN A 117 -4.97 14.72 -4.08
CA GLN A 117 -4.87 15.57 -2.88
C GLN A 117 -3.78 15.06 -1.91
N PRO A 118 -2.83 15.91 -1.49
CA PRO A 118 -1.83 15.57 -0.48
C PRO A 118 -2.47 15.24 0.87
N ILE A 119 -2.00 14.18 1.52
CA ILE A 119 -2.39 13.85 2.90
C ILE A 119 -1.50 14.59 3.91
N PHE A 120 -0.30 15.02 3.50
CA PHE A 120 0.62 15.80 4.32
C PHE A 120 0.89 17.19 3.69
N PRO A 121 -0.11 18.09 3.66
CA PRO A 121 0.02 19.38 2.96
C PRO A 121 1.16 20.26 3.51
N LEU A 122 1.48 20.15 4.80
CA LEU A 122 2.58 20.89 5.43
C LEU A 122 3.96 20.42 4.98
N ASP A 123 4.08 19.20 4.45
CA ASP A 123 5.34 18.62 4.01
C ASP A 123 5.61 18.90 2.52
N GLN A 124 4.62 19.42 1.78
CA GLN A 124 4.77 19.72 0.35
C GLN A 124 5.98 20.60 0.01
N PRO A 125 6.32 21.67 0.75
CA PRO A 125 7.52 22.46 0.45
C PRO A 125 8.80 21.62 0.50
N THR A 126 8.93 20.73 1.50
CA THR A 126 10.08 19.83 1.65
C THR A 126 10.12 18.79 0.52
N VAL A 127 8.98 18.20 0.18
CA VAL A 127 8.88 17.22 -0.93
C VAL A 127 9.21 17.88 -2.27
N ASN A 128 8.67 19.08 -2.55
CA ASN A 128 8.97 19.84 -3.76
C ASN A 128 10.46 20.19 -3.86
N GLN A 129 11.07 20.63 -2.75
CA GLN A 129 12.51 20.91 -2.73
C GLN A 129 13.34 19.64 -3.04
N TRP A 130 12.96 18.50 -2.46
CA TRP A 130 13.63 17.22 -2.73
C TRP A 130 13.46 16.79 -4.20
N LEU A 131 12.27 16.93 -4.79
CA LEU A 131 12.03 16.68 -6.23
C LEU A 131 12.86 17.59 -7.14
N MET A 132 13.00 18.87 -6.78
CA MET A 132 13.84 19.82 -7.52
C MET A 132 15.32 19.42 -7.48
N GLN A 133 15.82 18.95 -6.33
CA GLN A 133 17.21 18.47 -6.19
C GLN A 133 17.48 17.23 -7.06
N MET A 134 16.45 16.44 -7.38
CA MET A 134 16.52 15.29 -8.29
C MET A 134 16.37 15.66 -9.77
N GLY A 135 16.08 16.93 -10.08
CA GLY A 135 15.85 17.43 -11.43
C GLY A 135 14.51 17.00 -12.05
N ILE A 136 13.49 16.68 -11.24
CA ILE A 136 12.18 16.18 -11.73
C ILE A 136 11.23 17.29 -12.23
N SER A 137 11.56 18.57 -12.05
CA SER A 137 10.64 19.68 -12.33
C SER A 137 10.88 20.46 -13.62
N THR A 138 11.88 20.12 -14.44
CA THR A 138 12.40 21.07 -15.46
C THR A 138 12.45 20.57 -16.89
N ILE A 139 12.23 19.29 -17.19
CA ILE A 139 12.37 18.75 -18.55
C ILE A 139 11.26 17.74 -18.82
N PRO A 140 10.54 17.84 -19.95
CA PRO A 140 9.61 16.79 -20.37
C PRO A 140 10.32 15.45 -20.52
N GLU A 141 9.81 14.43 -19.85
CA GLU A 141 10.30 13.06 -19.95
C GLU A 141 9.13 12.07 -19.96
N GLN A 142 9.38 10.85 -20.41
CA GLN A 142 8.36 9.81 -20.42
C GLN A 142 7.87 9.54 -18.99
N THR A 143 6.56 9.59 -18.76
CA THR A 143 5.95 9.52 -17.42
C THR A 143 6.38 8.26 -16.67
N PHE A 144 6.42 7.11 -17.34
CA PHE A 144 6.88 5.85 -16.75
C PHE A 144 8.35 5.90 -16.30
N THR A 145 9.20 6.54 -17.11
CA THR A 145 10.63 6.73 -16.80
C THR A 145 10.81 7.63 -15.56
N LEU A 146 10.02 8.70 -15.47
CA LEU A 146 9.99 9.59 -14.29
C LEU A 146 9.60 8.83 -13.02
N LEU A 147 8.53 8.03 -13.06
CA LEU A 147 8.08 7.22 -11.91
C LEU A 147 9.12 6.17 -11.52
N THR A 148 9.75 5.54 -12.52
CA THR A 148 10.84 4.58 -12.30
C THR A 148 12.03 5.24 -11.62
N LYS A 149 12.46 6.42 -12.10
CA LYS A 149 13.54 7.21 -11.52
C LYS A 149 13.22 7.62 -10.08
N LEU A 150 11.98 8.04 -9.81
CA LEU A 150 11.52 8.38 -8.46
C LEU A 150 11.62 7.17 -7.52
N ASN A 151 11.12 6.01 -7.95
CA ASN A 151 11.17 4.77 -7.17
C ASN A 151 12.62 4.36 -6.86
N GLN A 152 13.47 4.33 -7.89
CA GLN A 152 14.87 3.97 -7.76
C GLN A 152 15.63 4.94 -6.85
N THR A 153 15.32 6.23 -6.93
CA THR A 153 15.96 7.23 -6.06
C THR A 153 15.60 6.99 -4.60
N ILE A 154 14.33 6.68 -4.29
CA ILE A 154 13.94 6.32 -2.92
C ILE A 154 14.68 5.06 -2.47
N ASN A 155 14.77 4.04 -3.32
CA ASN A 155 15.49 2.82 -2.99
C ASN A 155 16.99 3.04 -2.70
N GLN A 156 17.63 3.95 -3.45
CA GLN A 156 19.08 4.21 -3.36
C GLN A 156 19.47 5.22 -2.27
N GLN A 157 18.66 6.26 -2.05
CA GLN A 157 18.99 7.34 -1.11
C GLN A 157 18.65 7.00 0.34
N PHE A 158 17.65 6.14 0.57
CA PHE A 158 17.15 5.87 1.92
C PHE A 158 17.55 4.48 2.40
N ARG A 159 17.90 4.39 3.68
CA ARG A 159 18.21 3.11 4.34
C ARG A 159 16.93 2.43 4.79
N TYR A 160 16.75 1.18 4.39
CA TYR A 160 15.58 0.41 4.84
C TYR A 160 15.70 0.07 6.33
N GLN A 161 14.65 0.32 7.09
CA GLN A 161 14.57 0.02 8.52
C GLN A 161 13.18 -0.50 8.90
N ILE A 162 13.14 -1.63 9.61
CA ILE A 162 11.90 -2.14 10.21
C ILE A 162 11.52 -1.24 11.39
N ARG A 163 10.22 -0.95 11.50
CA ARG A 163 9.67 -0.03 12.50
C ARG A 163 8.47 -0.65 13.20
N GLU A 164 8.48 -0.53 14.52
CA GLU A 164 7.40 -1.00 15.40
C GLU A 164 6.36 0.08 15.69
N GLU A 165 6.67 1.36 15.42
CA GLU A 165 5.72 2.44 15.71
C GLU A 165 4.45 2.33 14.86
N ALA A 166 3.33 2.79 15.38
CA ALA A 166 2.09 2.86 14.61
C ALA A 166 2.15 3.95 13.54
N GLY A 167 1.42 3.75 12.44
CA GLY A 167 1.32 4.73 11.35
C GLY A 167 2.56 4.81 10.45
N VAL A 168 2.63 5.86 9.64
CA VAL A 168 3.73 6.14 8.71
C VAL A 168 4.55 7.32 9.22
N GLN A 169 5.83 7.38 8.86
CA GLN A 169 6.57 8.65 8.89
C GLN A 169 5.94 9.60 7.88
N THR A 170 5.94 10.89 8.20
CA THR A 170 5.58 11.90 7.20
C THR A 170 6.68 11.99 6.13
N PRO A 171 6.38 12.44 4.90
CA PRO A 171 7.37 12.58 3.85
C PRO A 171 8.61 13.40 4.28
N ALA A 172 8.40 14.51 5.00
CA ALA A 172 9.49 15.33 5.49
C ALA A 172 10.36 14.59 6.53
N GLN A 173 9.75 13.77 7.39
CA GLN A 173 10.49 12.93 8.33
C GLN A 173 11.33 11.88 7.62
N THR A 174 10.79 11.18 6.62
CA THR A 174 11.54 10.18 5.85
C THR A 174 12.71 10.84 5.10
N ILE A 175 12.48 12.00 4.47
CA ILE A 175 13.54 12.80 3.83
C ILE A 175 14.63 13.18 4.84
N GLN A 176 14.25 13.70 6.00
CA GLN A 176 15.19 14.16 7.03
C GLN A 176 15.99 13.01 7.65
N MET A 177 15.34 11.89 7.96
CA MET A 177 15.98 10.73 8.60
C MET A 177 16.89 9.96 7.64
N GLY A 178 16.63 10.01 6.34
CA GLY A 178 17.35 9.19 5.36
C GLY A 178 17.07 7.69 5.56
N SER A 179 15.98 7.32 6.24
CA SER A 179 15.60 5.94 6.50
C SER A 179 14.09 5.78 6.68
N GLY A 180 13.59 4.57 6.45
CA GLY A 180 12.17 4.25 6.59
C GLY A 180 11.86 2.79 6.30
N SER A 181 10.64 2.39 6.64
CA SER A 181 10.07 1.08 6.30
C SER A 181 9.30 1.13 4.97
N CYS A 182 8.81 -0.01 4.48
CA CYS A 182 8.06 -0.08 3.21
C CYS A 182 6.87 0.91 3.13
N ARG A 183 6.11 1.06 4.22
CA ARG A 183 5.00 2.02 4.31
C ARG A 183 5.45 3.49 4.28
N ASP A 184 6.65 3.78 4.77
CA ASP A 184 7.20 5.14 4.77
C ASP A 184 7.64 5.51 3.34
N TYR A 185 8.28 4.56 2.65
CA TYR A 185 8.68 4.74 1.24
C TYR A 185 7.47 4.89 0.32
N ALA A 186 6.44 4.05 0.49
CA ALA A 186 5.20 4.19 -0.25
C ALA A 186 4.56 5.57 -0.01
N THR A 187 4.54 6.05 1.24
CA THR A 187 3.99 7.37 1.60
C THR A 187 4.77 8.51 0.94
N LEU A 188 6.09 8.49 1.01
CA LEU A 188 6.94 9.50 0.35
C LEU A 188 6.74 9.49 -1.16
N PHE A 189 6.70 8.30 -1.78
CA PHE A 189 6.47 8.15 -3.22
C PHE A 189 5.10 8.73 -3.65
N ILE A 190 4.04 8.44 -2.89
CA ILE A 190 2.68 8.93 -3.15
C ILE A 190 2.63 10.45 -3.04
N GLU A 191 3.17 11.03 -1.96
CA GLU A 191 3.15 12.49 -1.77
C GLU A 191 4.02 13.20 -2.81
N ALA A 192 5.12 12.59 -3.24
CA ALA A 192 5.90 13.06 -4.39
C ALA A 192 5.08 13.03 -5.69
N CYS A 193 4.37 11.94 -5.99
CA CYS A 193 3.47 11.87 -7.15
C CYS A 193 2.38 12.95 -7.10
N ARG A 194 1.78 13.18 -5.93
CA ARG A 194 0.75 14.19 -5.72
C ARG A 194 1.26 15.62 -5.87
N CYS A 195 2.49 15.91 -5.44
CA CYS A 195 3.16 17.18 -5.75
C CYS A 195 3.35 17.40 -7.26
N LEU A 196 3.47 16.32 -8.04
CA LEU A 196 3.52 16.35 -9.50
C LEU A 196 2.11 16.31 -10.15
N GLY A 197 1.04 16.32 -9.35
CA GLY A 197 -0.34 16.23 -9.85
C GLY A 197 -0.76 14.84 -10.33
N LEU A 198 0.03 13.79 -10.06
CA LEU A 198 -0.28 12.41 -10.45
C LEU A 198 -1.13 11.72 -9.39
N ALA A 199 -2.25 11.13 -9.83
CA ALA A 199 -3.16 10.42 -8.96
C ALA A 199 -2.51 9.12 -8.46
N SER A 200 -2.41 8.98 -7.13
CA SER A 200 -1.73 7.83 -6.52
C SER A 200 -2.40 7.38 -5.22
N ARG A 201 -2.25 6.08 -4.92
CA ARG A 201 -2.85 5.45 -3.74
C ARG A 201 -1.88 4.54 -3.00
N PHE A 202 -2.15 4.39 -1.72
CA PHE A 202 -1.45 3.48 -0.83
C PHE A 202 -2.08 2.09 -0.90
N VAL A 203 -1.25 1.07 -1.05
CA VAL A 203 -1.68 -0.32 -1.10
C VAL A 203 -0.89 -1.12 -0.06
N SER A 204 -1.57 -2.06 0.59
CA SER A 204 -0.95 -3.04 1.47
C SER A 204 -1.37 -4.45 1.08
N GLY A 205 -0.47 -5.41 1.26
CA GLY A 205 -0.73 -6.79 0.90
C GLY A 205 0.40 -7.72 1.33
N TYR A 206 0.51 -8.86 0.66
CA TYR A 206 1.53 -9.87 0.95
C TYR A 206 2.57 -9.89 -0.18
N SER A 207 3.85 -9.87 0.18
CA SER A 207 4.93 -9.91 -0.81
C SER A 207 5.53 -11.31 -0.93
N HIS A 208 5.51 -11.84 -2.16
CA HIS A 208 6.17 -13.08 -2.52
C HIS A 208 7.31 -12.79 -3.49
N ALA A 209 8.54 -12.95 -3.02
CA ALA A 209 9.77 -12.75 -3.79
C ALA A 209 10.76 -13.87 -3.44
N PRO A 210 11.77 -14.16 -4.28
CA PRO A 210 12.78 -15.18 -3.98
C PRO A 210 13.42 -15.03 -2.59
N ALA A 211 13.64 -13.80 -2.14
CA ALA A 211 14.17 -13.51 -0.80
C ALA A 211 13.20 -13.86 0.36
N THR A 212 11.91 -14.02 0.09
CA THR A 212 10.86 -14.34 1.08
C THR A 212 10.33 -15.78 0.98
N GLU A 213 10.81 -16.57 0.00
CA GLU A 213 10.36 -17.94 -0.28
C GLU A 213 10.55 -18.92 0.89
N ALA A 214 11.51 -18.67 1.79
CA ALA A 214 11.75 -19.49 2.99
C ALA A 214 10.71 -19.27 4.13
N GLY A 215 9.50 -18.80 3.82
CA GLY A 215 8.44 -18.52 4.81
C GLY A 215 8.55 -17.17 5.50
N ASN A 216 9.36 -16.26 4.96
CA ASN A 216 9.57 -14.90 5.48
C ASN A 216 8.74 -13.85 4.71
N ALA A 217 7.67 -14.27 4.03
CA ALA A 217 6.74 -13.35 3.39
C ALA A 217 6.03 -12.52 4.46
N THR A 218 6.39 -11.25 4.56
CA THR A 218 5.77 -10.30 5.47
C THR A 218 4.66 -9.54 4.75
N THR A 219 3.78 -8.93 5.53
CA THR A 219 2.94 -7.84 5.02
C THR A 219 3.84 -6.75 4.46
N HIS A 220 3.45 -6.21 3.31
CA HIS A 220 4.18 -5.16 2.62
C HIS A 220 3.24 -4.02 2.24
N ALA A 221 3.83 -2.87 1.92
CA ALA A 221 3.13 -1.71 1.44
C ALA A 221 3.85 -1.14 0.21
N TRP A 222 3.07 -0.70 -0.77
CA TRP A 222 3.57 -0.07 -1.98
C TRP A 222 2.62 1.06 -2.42
N ALA A 223 3.03 1.76 -3.47
CA ALA A 223 2.25 2.79 -4.11
C ALA A 223 1.78 2.34 -5.49
N GLU A 224 0.57 2.74 -5.87
CA GLU A 224 0.07 2.64 -7.25
C GLU A 224 -0.20 4.04 -7.78
N VAL A 225 0.10 4.26 -9.05
CA VAL A 225 -0.14 5.53 -9.76
C VAL A 225 -1.05 5.24 -10.93
N TYR A 226 -2.12 6.03 -11.08
CA TYR A 226 -3.02 5.92 -12.21
C TYR A 226 -2.43 6.63 -13.43
N LEU A 227 -2.10 5.85 -14.46
CA LEU A 227 -1.80 6.32 -15.80
C LEU A 227 -2.99 5.96 -16.69
N PRO A 228 -3.56 6.91 -17.47
CA PRO A 228 -4.67 6.60 -18.37
C PRO A 228 -4.21 5.60 -19.44
N GLY A 229 -4.98 4.53 -19.65
CA GLY A 229 -4.71 3.46 -20.62
C GLY A 229 -5.13 2.09 -20.12
#